data_AF-A0A9R1UFG3-F1
#
_entry.id   AF-A0A9R1UFG3-F1
#
_cell.length_a   1.000
_cell.length_b   1.000
_cell.length_c   1.000
_cell.angle_alpha   90.00
_cell.angle_beta   90.00
_cell.angle_gamma   90.00
#
_symmetry.space_group_name_H-M   'P 1'
#
loop_
_entity.id
_entity.type
_entity.pdbx_description
1 polymer ?
#
loop_
_entity_poly.entity_id
_entity_poly.type
_entity_poly.pdbx_seq_one_letter_code
_entity_poly.pdbx_strand_id
1 'polypeptide(L)'
;MKSWLKLKDTPKWKEQTEGTSQSSGSKRSRNPDGTSQQSDGRTHIDINDDPIDLENDQPLRRPVGRNKAKKAASTSSNSSVMDMFGDKFDRYVQLQETKAEVMTRMEQKMIEAQTSFQEAQQTLQTKTDMEILKMKADNLEGEDLELFQAMKESVRARRRRRG
;
A
#
# COMPACT_ATOMS: atom_id res chain seq x y z
N MET A 1 -32.19 2.88 7.70
CA MET A 1 -31.42 1.96 8.57
C MET A 1 -30.21 1.45 7.81
N LYS A 2 -29.02 1.53 8.39
CA LYS A 2 -27.76 1.13 7.74
C LYS A 2 -27.71 -0.39 7.55
N SER A 3 -27.46 -0.86 6.32
CA SER A 3 -27.49 -2.27 5.91
C SER A 3 -26.50 -3.16 6.68
N TRP A 4 -25.37 -2.60 7.12
CA TRP A 4 -24.36 -3.29 7.93
C TRP A 4 -24.81 -3.65 9.35
N LEU A 5 -25.86 -3.00 9.87
CA LEU A 5 -26.40 -3.34 11.19
C LEU A 5 -27.12 -4.70 11.20
N LYS A 6 -27.47 -5.26 10.03
CA LYS A 6 -28.12 -6.57 9.90
C LYS A 6 -27.11 -7.74 9.92
N LEU A 7 -25.84 -7.47 9.67
CA LEU A 7 -24.80 -8.49 9.56
C LEU A 7 -24.28 -8.97 10.92
N LYS A 8 -24.32 -8.11 11.94
CA LYS A 8 -23.88 -8.43 13.31
C LYS A 8 -24.74 -9.52 13.98
N ASP A 9 -25.99 -9.66 13.54
CA ASP A 9 -26.95 -10.62 14.10
C ASP A 9 -26.92 -11.96 13.35
N THR A 10 -26.06 -12.10 12.32
CA THR A 10 -25.92 -13.36 11.59
C THR A 10 -25.07 -14.37 12.38
N PRO A 11 -25.47 -15.66 12.43
CA PRO A 11 -24.85 -16.66 13.28
C PRO A 11 -23.37 -16.94 12.97
N LYS A 12 -22.90 -16.56 11.78
CA LYS A 12 -21.48 -16.57 11.38
C LYS A 12 -20.58 -15.75 12.33
N TRP A 13 -21.12 -14.67 12.89
CA TRP A 13 -20.36 -13.68 13.64
C TRP A 13 -20.75 -13.60 15.12
N LYS A 14 -21.57 -14.53 15.61
CA LYS A 14 -21.71 -14.72 17.05
C LYS A 14 -20.38 -15.25 17.57
N GLU A 15 -19.72 -14.47 18.41
CA GLU A 15 -18.57 -14.93 19.19
C GLU A 15 -19.01 -16.18 19.97
N GLN A 16 -18.37 -17.32 19.68
CA GLN A 16 -18.45 -18.48 20.55
C GLN A 16 -17.74 -18.11 21.86
N THR A 17 -18.52 -17.70 22.84
CA THR A 17 -18.08 -17.68 24.23
C THR A 17 -17.87 -19.11 24.70
N GLU A 18 -16.69 -19.32 25.31
CA GLU A 18 -16.28 -20.45 26.14
C GLU A 18 -15.66 -21.68 25.44
N GLY A 19 -14.32 -21.73 25.52
CA GLY A 19 -13.60 -22.96 25.83
C GLY A 19 -13.03 -23.80 24.68
N THR A 20 -11.80 -23.49 24.26
CA THR A 20 -10.68 -24.45 24.00
C THR A 20 -9.73 -23.86 22.96
N SER A 21 -8.51 -23.54 23.40
CA SER A 21 -7.39 -23.19 22.55
C SER A 21 -6.99 -24.39 21.70
N GLN A 22 -7.11 -24.29 20.37
CA GLN A 22 -6.29 -25.07 19.44
C GLN A 22 -5.59 -24.13 18.46
N SER A 23 -4.26 -24.18 18.54
CA SER A 23 -3.30 -23.43 17.75
C SER A 23 -3.51 -23.60 16.25
N SER A 24 -3.68 -22.52 15.51
CA SER A 24 -3.54 -22.56 14.04
C SER A 24 -2.06 -22.42 13.67
N GLY A 25 -1.61 -23.34 12.80
CA GLY A 25 -0.22 -23.70 12.60
C GLY A 25 0.64 -22.64 11.92
N SER A 26 1.82 -22.42 12.51
CA SER A 26 2.97 -21.79 11.90
C SER A 26 3.49 -22.62 10.72
N LYS A 27 3.62 -21.99 9.54
CA LYS A 27 4.27 -22.58 8.34
C LYS A 27 5.79 -22.69 8.54
N ARG A 28 6.23 -23.53 9.45
CA ARG A 28 7.60 -24.03 9.51
C ARG A 28 7.55 -25.55 9.40
N SER A 29 7.75 -26.07 8.20
CA SER A 29 7.95 -27.52 8.01
C SER A 29 9.27 -27.91 8.66
N ARG A 30 9.18 -28.44 9.87
CA ARG A 30 10.27 -29.12 10.57
C ARG A 30 9.93 -30.60 10.49
N ASN A 31 10.62 -31.34 9.61
CA ASN A 31 10.49 -32.79 9.58
C ASN A 31 11.20 -33.35 10.82
N PRO A 32 10.56 -34.27 11.58
CA PRO A 32 11.24 -35.08 12.56
C PRO A 32 11.82 -36.33 11.90
N ASP A 33 12.84 -36.87 12.57
CA ASP A 33 13.45 -38.19 12.39
C ASP A 33 14.47 -38.36 11.26
N GLY A 34 15.67 -38.75 11.69
CA GLY A 34 16.89 -38.69 10.92
C GLY A 34 17.17 -39.95 10.11
N THR A 35 17.77 -39.73 8.95
CA THR A 35 18.90 -40.53 8.47
C THR A 35 19.63 -39.70 7.40
N SER A 36 20.96 -39.75 7.42
CA SER A 36 21.86 -39.08 6.47
C SER A 36 21.42 -39.25 5.01
N GLN A 37 21.05 -38.15 4.33
CA GLN A 37 20.98 -38.13 2.87
C GLN A 37 22.41 -38.00 2.31
N GLN A 38 23.05 -39.13 2.02
CA GLN A 38 24.02 -39.19 0.92
C GLN A 38 23.26 -39.63 -0.32
N SER A 39 22.90 -38.69 -1.21
CA SER A 39 22.41 -39.05 -2.54
C SER A 39 23.60 -39.32 -3.45
N ASP A 40 23.88 -40.59 -3.72
CA ASP A 40 24.69 -41.02 -4.85
C ASP A 40 23.79 -41.05 -6.09
N GLY A 41 23.82 -39.97 -6.87
CA GLY A 41 22.94 -39.76 -8.03
C GLY A 41 23.70 -39.21 -9.23
N ARG A 42 24.98 -39.60 -9.38
CA ARG A 42 25.80 -39.24 -10.54
C ARG A 42 25.29 -39.97 -11.79
N THR A 43 24.47 -39.33 -12.62
CA THR A 43 24.39 -39.67 -14.04
C THR A 43 25.49 -38.92 -14.79
N HIS A 44 26.62 -39.60 -15.04
CA HIS A 44 27.70 -39.08 -15.86
C HIS A 44 27.30 -39.20 -17.33
N ILE A 45 26.95 -38.09 -17.97
CA ILE A 45 26.80 -38.02 -19.43
C ILE A 45 28.21 -37.86 -20.00
N ASP A 46 28.71 -38.86 -20.73
CA ASP A 46 29.98 -38.75 -21.44
C ASP A 46 29.74 -37.93 -22.72
N ILE A 47 30.55 -36.89 -22.90
CA ILE A 47 30.45 -35.94 -24.02
C ILE A 47 31.13 -36.51 -25.28
N ASN A 48 31.84 -37.65 -25.16
CA ASN A 48 32.45 -38.35 -26.29
C ASN A 48 31.56 -39.42 -26.91
N ASP A 49 30.31 -39.59 -26.46
CA ASP A 49 29.37 -40.47 -27.14
C ASP A 49 29.01 -39.87 -28.51
N ASP A 50 29.43 -40.54 -29.58
CA ASP A 50 29.14 -40.15 -30.95
C ASP A 50 27.62 -40.02 -31.15
N PRO A 51 27.15 -38.99 -31.87
CA PRO A 51 25.72 -38.81 -32.08
C PRO A 51 25.16 -40.02 -32.83
N ILE A 52 24.16 -40.67 -32.21
CA ILE A 52 23.33 -41.70 -32.83
C ILE A 52 22.96 -41.26 -34.24
N ASP A 53 23.34 -42.09 -35.22
CA ASP A 53 23.06 -41.93 -36.64
C ASP A 53 21.53 -41.91 -36.84
N LEU A 54 20.94 -40.70 -36.88
CA LEU A 54 19.56 -40.48 -37.30
C LEU A 54 19.46 -40.65 -38.82
N GLU A 55 19.82 -41.82 -39.31
CA GLU A 55 19.49 -42.21 -40.67
C GLU A 55 17.98 -42.49 -40.70
N ASN A 56 17.25 -41.57 -41.34
CA ASN A 56 15.98 -41.76 -42.06
C ASN A 56 14.83 -40.80 -41.67
N ASP A 57 15.09 -39.49 -41.64
CA ASP A 57 14.02 -38.47 -41.61
C ASP A 57 13.48 -38.18 -43.02
N GLN A 58 12.62 -39.07 -43.52
CA GLN A 58 11.77 -38.72 -44.66
C GLN A 58 10.82 -37.59 -44.23
N PRO A 59 10.79 -36.42 -44.90
CA PRO A 59 9.94 -35.32 -44.45
C PRO A 59 8.47 -35.71 -44.56
N LEU A 60 7.78 -35.75 -43.42
CA LEU A 60 6.34 -35.98 -43.33
C LEU A 60 5.60 -35.02 -44.28
N ARG A 61 4.67 -35.57 -45.08
CA ARG A 61 3.87 -34.76 -46.01
C ARG A 61 3.11 -33.68 -45.23
N ARG A 62 3.32 -32.43 -45.64
CA ARG A 62 2.62 -31.29 -45.03
C ARG A 62 1.11 -31.39 -45.31
N PRO A 63 0.24 -31.14 -44.32
CA PRO A 63 -1.18 -31.11 -44.54
C PRO A 63 -1.54 -30.04 -45.57
N VAL A 64 -2.54 -30.34 -46.40
CA VAL A 64 -3.00 -29.45 -47.46
C VAL A 64 -3.51 -28.16 -46.82
N GLY A 65 -2.95 -27.03 -47.25
CA GLY A 65 -3.24 -25.71 -46.67
C GLY A 65 -4.73 -25.36 -46.75
N ARG A 66 -5.23 -24.65 -45.73
CA ARG A 66 -6.62 -24.16 -45.66
C ARG A 66 -6.89 -23.20 -46.83
N ASN A 67 -7.81 -23.60 -47.71
CA ASN A 67 -8.19 -22.85 -48.90
C ASN A 67 -8.83 -21.49 -48.49
N LYS A 68 -8.15 -20.37 -48.77
CA LYS A 68 -8.58 -19.02 -48.34
C LYS A 68 -9.73 -18.42 -49.17
N ALA A 69 -10.13 -19.07 -50.26
CA ALA A 69 -11.08 -18.51 -51.22
C ALA A 69 -12.57 -18.50 -50.79
N LYS A 70 -12.93 -19.07 -49.63
CA LYS A 70 -14.33 -19.13 -49.16
C LYS A 70 -14.59 -18.51 -47.78
N LYS A 71 -13.73 -17.60 -47.32
CA LYS A 71 -13.91 -16.96 -45.99
C LYS A 71 -13.90 -15.43 -46.08
N ALA A 72 -14.83 -14.88 -46.85
CA ALA A 72 -15.12 -13.44 -46.89
C ALA A 72 -16.56 -13.12 -46.41
N ALA A 73 -17.16 -13.99 -45.59
CA ALA A 73 -18.48 -13.76 -45.00
C ALA A 73 -18.56 -14.28 -43.56
N SER A 74 -17.72 -13.75 -42.68
CA SER A 74 -17.97 -13.78 -41.23
C SER A 74 -17.01 -12.82 -40.49
N THR A 75 -17.13 -11.52 -40.76
CA THR A 75 -16.49 -10.46 -39.97
C THR A 75 -17.56 -9.58 -39.30
N SER A 76 -18.68 -10.18 -38.91
CA SER A 76 -19.74 -9.50 -38.15
C SER A 76 -19.68 -9.77 -36.64
N SER A 77 -18.68 -10.51 -36.14
CA SER A 77 -18.60 -10.92 -34.71
C SER A 77 -17.33 -10.52 -33.98
N ASN A 78 -16.39 -9.83 -34.63
CA ASN A 78 -15.13 -9.42 -33.98
C ASN A 78 -15.17 -7.99 -33.40
N SER A 79 -16.18 -7.18 -33.72
CA SER A 79 -16.32 -5.83 -33.15
C SER A 79 -16.62 -5.90 -31.65
N SER A 80 -17.55 -6.75 -31.24
CA SER A 80 -17.97 -6.92 -29.84
C SER A 80 -16.82 -7.28 -28.90
N VAL A 81 -15.87 -8.12 -29.33
CA VAL A 81 -14.76 -8.55 -28.46
C VAL A 81 -13.73 -7.45 -28.27
N MET A 82 -13.44 -6.67 -29.31
CA MET A 82 -12.53 -5.51 -29.18
C MET A 82 -13.18 -4.36 -28.40
N ASP A 83 -14.48 -4.14 -28.57
CA ASP A 83 -15.25 -3.15 -27.82
C ASP A 83 -15.24 -3.46 -26.31
N MET A 84 -15.42 -4.75 -25.95
CA MET A 84 -15.29 -5.20 -24.56
C MET A 84 -13.87 -5.03 -23.97
N PHE A 85 -12.83 -5.07 -24.79
CA PHE A 85 -11.46 -4.80 -24.35
C PHE A 85 -11.23 -3.29 -24.14
N GLY A 86 -11.76 -2.45 -25.02
CA GLY A 86 -11.77 -0.99 -24.87
C GLY A 86 -12.46 -0.57 -23.57
N ASP A 87 -13.68 -1.04 -23.33
CA ASP A 87 -14.45 -0.74 -22.12
C ASP A 87 -13.75 -1.16 -20.82
N LYS A 88 -13.07 -2.30 -20.82
CA LYS A 88 -12.29 -2.77 -19.66
C LYS A 88 -11.04 -1.93 -19.45
N PHE A 89 -10.37 -1.52 -20.52
CA PHE A 89 -9.19 -0.67 -20.47
C PHE A 89 -9.55 0.72 -19.96
N ASP A 90 -10.59 1.35 -20.49
CA ASP A 90 -11.07 2.67 -20.07
C ASP A 90 -11.50 2.66 -18.60
N ARG A 91 -12.21 1.60 -18.16
CA ARG A 91 -12.55 1.41 -16.74
C ARG A 91 -11.32 1.28 -15.85
N TYR A 92 -10.27 0.60 -16.32
CA TYR A 92 -9.02 0.47 -15.58
C TYR A 92 -8.30 1.83 -15.46
N VAL A 93 -8.24 2.62 -16.54
CA VAL A 93 -7.67 3.97 -16.53
C VAL A 93 -8.44 4.87 -15.55
N GLN A 94 -9.77 4.90 -15.63
CA GLN A 94 -10.62 5.65 -14.69
C GLN A 94 -10.41 5.20 -13.23
N LEU A 95 -10.23 3.91 -12.98
CA LEU A 95 -9.96 3.41 -11.63
C LEU A 95 -8.59 3.86 -11.11
N GLN A 96 -7.57 3.97 -11.97
CA GLN A 96 -6.26 4.51 -11.58
C GLN A 96 -6.33 6.02 -11.32
N GLU A 97 -7.03 6.77 -12.16
CA GLU A 97 -7.23 8.21 -12.00
C GLU A 97 -7.95 8.52 -10.69
N THR A 98 -9.06 7.83 -10.43
CA THR A 98 -9.82 8.00 -9.17
C THR A 98 -9.00 7.59 -7.95
N LYS A 99 -8.17 6.53 -8.04
CA LYS A 99 -7.26 6.15 -6.96
C LYS A 99 -6.21 7.24 -6.71
N ALA A 100 -5.63 7.79 -7.77
CA ALA A 100 -4.65 8.88 -7.67
C ALA A 100 -5.29 10.13 -7.04
N GLU A 101 -6.51 10.50 -7.47
CA GLU A 101 -7.25 11.64 -6.92
C GLU A 101 -7.59 11.44 -5.44
N VAL A 102 -7.98 10.23 -5.02
CA VAL A 102 -8.25 9.93 -3.62
C VAL A 102 -6.97 10.04 -2.77
N MET A 103 -5.83 9.57 -3.29
CA MET A 103 -4.53 9.68 -2.62
C MET A 103 -4.11 11.14 -2.45
N THR A 104 -4.14 11.95 -3.51
CA THR A 104 -3.77 13.36 -3.45
C THR A 104 -4.70 14.14 -2.51
N ARG A 105 -6.00 13.87 -2.54
CA ARG A 105 -6.96 14.48 -1.61
C ARG A 105 -6.69 14.07 -0.16
N MET A 106 -6.26 12.84 0.08
CA MET A 106 -5.88 12.38 1.43
C MET A 106 -4.62 13.10 1.91
N GLU A 107 -3.59 13.20 1.07
CA GLU A 107 -2.36 13.93 1.36
C GLU A 107 -2.64 15.39 1.66
N GLN A 108 -3.46 16.04 0.84
CA GLN A 108 -3.85 17.43 1.04
C GLN A 108 -4.54 17.64 2.39
N LYS A 109 -5.47 16.76 2.77
CA LYS A 109 -6.13 16.82 4.07
C LYS A 109 -5.16 16.60 5.25
N MET A 110 -4.16 15.74 5.10
CA MET A 110 -3.14 15.55 6.13
C MET A 110 -2.29 16.81 6.29
N ILE A 111 -1.90 17.44 5.18
CA ILE A 111 -1.14 18.70 5.19
C ILE A 111 -1.99 19.80 5.84
N GLU A 112 -3.24 19.98 5.43
CA GLU A 112 -4.16 20.98 6.01
C GLU A 112 -4.39 20.75 7.51
N ALA A 113 -4.54 19.51 7.95
CA ALA A 113 -4.68 19.18 9.37
C ALA A 113 -3.39 19.51 10.15
N GLN A 114 -2.22 19.24 9.57
CA GLN A 114 -0.94 19.55 10.20
C GLN A 114 -0.68 21.05 10.27
N THR A 115 -0.94 21.79 9.19
CA THR A 115 -0.75 23.25 9.14
C THR A 115 -1.73 23.95 10.08
N SER A 116 -3.02 23.60 10.05
CA SER A 116 -4.01 24.18 10.95
C SER A 116 -3.71 23.92 12.43
N PHE A 117 -3.20 22.73 12.77
CA PHE A 117 -2.73 22.44 14.12
C PHE A 117 -1.52 23.32 14.50
N GLN A 118 -0.56 23.48 13.60
CA GLN A 118 0.62 24.30 13.84
C GLN A 118 0.25 25.79 13.99
N GLU A 119 -0.66 26.29 13.17
CA GLU A 119 -1.21 27.65 13.28
C GLU A 119 -1.94 27.86 14.61
N ALA A 120 -2.76 26.89 15.04
CA ALA A 120 -3.42 26.93 16.34
C ALA A 120 -2.41 27.00 17.50
N GLN A 121 -1.32 26.22 17.44
CA GLN A 121 -0.23 26.30 18.43
C GLN A 121 0.47 27.67 18.40
N GLN A 122 0.74 28.21 17.21
CA GLN A 122 1.38 29.52 17.08
C GLN A 122 0.49 30.66 17.58
N THR A 123 -0.81 30.61 17.36
CA THR A 123 -1.77 31.61 17.84
C THR A 123 -1.89 31.56 19.37
N LEU A 124 -1.95 30.36 19.96
CA LEU A 124 -1.90 30.18 21.40
C LEU A 124 -0.61 30.75 22.00
N GLN A 125 0.56 30.41 21.43
CA GLN A 125 1.83 30.96 21.86
C GLN A 125 1.88 32.49 21.76
N THR A 126 1.30 33.04 20.69
CA THR A 126 1.26 34.50 20.51
C THR A 126 0.38 35.17 21.57
N LYS A 127 -0.74 34.52 21.95
CA LYS A 127 -1.62 34.99 23.02
C LYS A 127 -0.93 34.96 24.38
N THR A 128 -0.26 33.87 24.73
CA THR A 128 0.49 33.74 26.00
C THR A 128 1.65 34.73 26.06
N ASP A 129 2.40 34.90 24.97
CA ASP A 129 3.46 35.90 24.85
C ASP A 129 2.92 37.32 25.11
N MET A 130 1.76 37.66 24.55
CA MET A 130 1.13 38.97 24.79
C MET A 130 0.67 39.14 26.24
N GLU A 131 0.19 38.08 26.89
CA GLU A 131 -0.21 38.09 28.30
C GLU A 131 0.99 38.36 29.21
N ILE A 132 2.10 37.63 29.02
CA ILE A 132 3.37 37.83 29.74
C ILE A 132 3.83 39.29 29.62
N LEU A 133 3.73 39.88 28.42
CA LEU A 133 4.12 41.27 28.20
C LEU A 133 3.23 42.28 28.95
N LYS A 134 1.92 41.99 29.08
CA LYS A 134 0.94 42.84 29.77
C LYS A 134 1.00 42.76 31.29
N MET A 135 1.47 41.64 31.84
CA MET A 135 1.60 41.47 33.28
C MET A 135 2.53 42.54 33.88
N LYS A 136 2.07 43.13 34.99
CA LYS A 136 2.83 44.11 35.78
C LYS A 136 3.77 43.40 36.75
N ALA A 137 4.88 44.05 37.09
CA ALA A 137 5.89 43.50 37.99
C ALA A 137 5.87 44.15 39.39
N ASP A 138 4.83 44.94 39.68
CA ASP A 138 4.80 45.88 40.81
C ASP A 138 4.94 45.21 42.20
N ASN A 139 4.62 43.91 42.30
CA ASN A 139 4.68 43.13 43.55
C ASN A 139 5.85 42.12 43.59
N LEU A 140 6.73 42.12 42.58
CA LEU A 140 7.86 41.19 42.45
C LEU A 140 9.14 41.92 42.86
N GLU A 141 9.97 41.28 43.69
CA GLU A 141 11.25 41.81 44.15
C GLU A 141 12.35 40.74 44.06
N GLY A 142 13.60 41.16 44.13
CA GLY A 142 14.75 40.25 44.14
C GLY A 142 14.84 39.36 42.90
N GLU A 143 15.11 38.06 43.12
CA GLU A 143 15.31 37.05 42.07
C GLU A 143 14.06 36.84 41.20
N ASP A 144 12.86 36.93 41.78
CA ASP A 144 11.61 36.73 41.05
C ASP A 144 11.36 37.86 40.03
N LEU A 145 11.75 39.10 40.38
CA LEU A 145 11.70 40.24 39.48
C LEU A 145 12.67 40.05 38.30
N GLU A 146 13.90 39.58 38.58
CA GLU A 146 14.91 39.31 37.55
C GLU A 146 14.44 38.22 36.58
N LEU A 147 13.91 37.11 37.11
CA LEU A 147 13.35 36.02 36.29
C LEU A 147 12.21 36.51 35.40
N PHE A 148 11.30 37.32 35.96
CA PHE A 148 10.19 37.87 35.21
C PHE A 148 10.65 38.83 34.09
N GLN A 149 11.66 39.67 34.36
CA GLN A 149 12.26 40.53 33.33
C GLN A 149 12.93 39.71 32.21
N ALA A 150 13.70 38.69 32.56
CA ALA A 150 14.33 37.77 31.61
C ALA A 150 13.27 37.05 30.76
N MET A 151 12.16 36.63 31.36
CA MET A 151 11.03 36.01 30.66
C MET A 151 10.44 36.98 29.63
N LYS A 152 10.15 38.23 30.01
CA LYS A 152 9.64 39.26 29.08
C LYS A 152 10.64 39.54 27.95
N GLU A 153 11.93 39.59 28.26
CA GLU A 153 12.97 39.79 27.24
C GLU A 153 13.04 38.62 26.26
N SER A 154 12.96 37.38 26.74
CA SER A 154 12.92 36.19 25.88
C SER A 154 11.74 36.23 24.91
N VAL A 155 10.56 36.68 25.37
CA VAL A 155 9.36 36.87 24.55
C VAL A 155 9.61 37.96 23.49
N ARG A 156 10.17 39.11 23.88
CA ARG A 156 10.53 40.19 22.92
C ARG A 156 11.52 39.69 21.86
N ALA A 157 12.56 38.96 22.28
CA ALA A 157 13.56 38.40 21.38
C ALA A 157 12.92 37.40 20.40
N ARG A 158 12.05 36.51 20.89
CA ARG A 158 11.30 35.55 20.06
C ARG A 158 10.45 36.25 19.01
N ARG A 159 9.76 37.34 19.37
CA ARG A 159 8.93 38.13 18.45
C ARG A 159 9.77 38.88 17.41
N ARG A 160 10.92 39.46 17.79
CA ARG A 160 11.85 40.10 16.84
C ARG A 160 12.39 39.15 15.78
N ARG A 161 12.53 37.85 16.09
CA ARG A 161 12.96 36.83 15.11
C ARG A 161 11.85 36.39 14.15
N ARG A 162 10.58 36.73 14.43
CA ARG A 162 9.41 36.32 13.64
C ARG A 162 8.86 37.42 12.74
N GLY A 163 9.10 38.69 13.05
CA GLY A 163 8.77 39.84 12.20
C GLY A 163 9.93 40.15 11.27
#